data_AF-A0A520IT83-F1
#
_entry.id   AF-A0A520IT83-F1
#
_cell.length_a   1.000
_cell.length_b   1.000
_cell.length_c   1.000
_cell.angle_alpha   90.00
_cell.angle_beta   90.00
_cell.angle_gamma   90.00
#
_symmetry.space_group_name_H-M   'P 1'
#
loop_
_entity.id
_entity.type
_entity.pdbx_description
1 polymer ?
#
loop_
_entity_poly.entity_id
_entity_poly.type
_entity_poly.pdbx_seq_one_letter_code
_entity_poly.pdbx_strand_id
1 'polypeptide(L)'
;MKVGRDLYRSSDAGERWTKAESDLAVDLYGLGRAAPGSRYPAVYAIGRKDGVQAVWRSIDGAVHWQRINDDRHQWGLRFRVISGDPKTYGRVYIGTDGRGIVYGDPALAQPASTQKD
;
A
#
# COMPACT_ATOMS: atom_id res chain seq x y z
N MET A 1 13.75 -2.80 -2.21
CA MET A 1 14.08 -4.21 -1.92
C MET A 1 13.45 -4.60 -0.60
N LYS A 2 13.07 -5.87 -0.44
CA LYS A 2 12.58 -6.43 0.82
C LYS A 2 13.60 -7.42 1.37
N VAL A 3 13.94 -7.32 2.65
CA VAL A 3 14.81 -8.28 3.37
C VAL A 3 14.05 -8.70 4.62
N GLY A 4 13.75 -9.99 4.76
CA GLY A 4 12.80 -10.44 5.79
C GLY A 4 11.44 -9.77 5.61
N ARG A 5 10.99 -9.01 6.61
CA ARG A 5 9.76 -8.17 6.56
C ARG A 5 10.03 -6.67 6.46
N ASP A 6 11.30 -6.29 6.32
CA ASP A 6 11.73 -4.90 6.22
C ASP A 6 11.85 -4.47 4.76
N LEU A 7 11.58 -3.19 4.50
CA LEU A 7 11.84 -2.56 3.20
C LEU A 7 13.09 -1.69 3.25
N TYR A 8 13.85 -1.77 2.17
CA TYR A 8 15.06 -0.98 1.91
C TYR A 8 14.91 -0.25 0.59
N ARG A 9 15.43 0.97 0.52
CA ARG A 9 15.43 1.82 -0.67
C ARG A 9 16.86 2.18 -1.06
N SER A 10 17.11 2.17 -2.37
CA SER A 10 18.29 2.78 -2.98
C SER A 10 17.85 3.93 -3.88
N SER A 11 18.70 4.95 -4.00
CA SER A 11 18.56 6.03 -5.00
C SER A 11 19.75 6.09 -5.96
N ASP A 12 20.67 5.14 -5.87
CA ASP A 12 21.93 5.05 -6.60
C ASP A 12 22.06 3.69 -7.30
N ALA A 13 20.98 3.26 -7.96
CA ALA A 13 20.91 2.02 -8.74
C ALA A 13 21.31 0.73 -7.97
N GLY A 14 21.19 0.73 -6.65
CA GLY A 14 21.46 -0.43 -5.79
C GLY A 14 22.86 -0.44 -5.16
N GLU A 15 23.68 0.60 -5.34
CA GLU A 15 24.99 0.70 -4.68
C GLU A 15 24.86 0.83 -3.16
N ARG A 16 23.92 1.65 -2.67
CA ARG A 16 23.63 1.82 -1.25
C ARG A 16 22.15 1.61 -0.96
N TRP A 17 21.88 1.07 0.21
CA TRP A 17 20.53 0.77 0.68
C TRP A 17 20.29 1.40 2.05
N THR A 18 19.19 2.14 2.17
CA THR A 18 18.70 2.69 3.44
C THR A 18 17.46 1.91 3.85
N LYS A 19 17.43 1.42 5.09
CA LYS A 19 16.24 0.79 5.67
C LYS A 19 15.13 1.84 5.83
N ALA A 20 13.89 1.48 5.50
CA ALA A 20 12.73 2.27 5.92
C ALA A 20 12.37 1.90 7.37
N GLU A 21 12.25 2.89 8.24
CA GLU A 21 11.77 2.72 9.62
C GLU A 21 10.25 2.49 9.61
N SER A 22 9.85 1.34 9.08
CA SER A 22 8.47 0.99 8.78
C SER A 22 7.70 0.57 10.03
N ASP A 23 6.50 1.12 10.21
CA ASP A 23 5.53 0.65 11.22
C ASP A 23 4.71 -0.59 10.78
N LEU A 24 5.01 -1.13 9.60
CA LEU A 24 4.38 -2.31 9.02
C LEU A 24 5.38 -3.44 8.80
N ALA A 25 5.03 -4.64 9.23
CA ALA A 25 5.73 -5.87 8.85
C ALA A 25 5.25 -6.33 7.46
N VAL A 26 6.06 -6.16 6.43
CA VAL A 26 5.66 -6.35 5.02
C VAL A 26 5.84 -7.81 4.58
N ASP A 27 4.81 -8.39 3.97
CA ASP A 27 4.84 -9.74 3.36
C ASP A 27 5.03 -9.65 1.84
N LEU A 28 4.24 -8.81 1.16
CA LEU A 28 4.31 -8.51 -0.27
C LEU A 28 4.24 -7.01 -0.50
N TYR A 29 4.87 -6.49 -1.55
CA TYR A 29 4.76 -5.07 -1.91
C TYR A 29 4.79 -4.84 -3.42
N GLY A 30 4.25 -3.70 -3.83
CA GLY A 30 4.30 -3.18 -5.19
C GLY A 30 4.33 -1.66 -5.18
N LEU A 31 4.82 -1.07 -6.28
CA LEU A 31 4.89 0.38 -6.44
C LEU A 31 3.74 0.88 -7.31
N GLY A 32 3.31 2.12 -7.07
CA GLY A 32 2.35 2.82 -7.91
C GLY A 32 2.72 4.29 -8.09
N ARG A 33 1.85 5.04 -8.77
CA ARG A 33 2.01 6.47 -8.99
C ARG A 33 2.15 7.19 -7.65
N ALA A 34 3.08 8.13 -7.57
CA ALA A 34 3.28 8.97 -6.39
C ALA A 34 2.00 9.75 -6.03
N ALA A 35 1.79 9.99 -4.74
CA ALA A 35 0.78 10.95 -4.30
C ALA A 35 1.13 12.36 -4.83
N PRO A 36 0.15 13.24 -5.10
CA PRO A 36 0.44 14.62 -5.43
C PRO A 36 1.37 15.27 -4.40
N GLY A 37 2.48 15.84 -4.86
CA GLY A 37 3.50 16.47 -3.99
C GLY A 37 4.47 15.50 -3.29
N SER A 38 4.28 14.18 -3.37
CA SER A 38 5.25 13.23 -2.80
C SER A 38 6.47 13.06 -3.71
N ARG A 39 7.66 12.99 -3.10
CA ARG A 39 8.91 12.64 -3.77
C ARG A 39 9.11 11.12 -3.94
N TYR A 40 8.20 10.33 -3.37
CA TYR A 40 8.27 8.87 -3.40
C TYR A 40 7.11 8.28 -4.21
N PRO A 41 7.34 7.21 -4.98
CA PRO A 41 6.25 6.36 -5.46
C PRO A 41 5.38 5.93 -4.29
N ALA A 42 4.06 5.83 -4.49
CA ALA A 42 3.22 5.18 -3.50
C ALA A 42 3.63 3.71 -3.40
N VAL A 43 3.73 3.20 -2.16
CA VAL A 43 4.01 1.80 -1.90
C VAL A 43 2.72 1.15 -1.41
N TYR A 44 2.35 0.04 -2.03
CA TYR A 44 1.22 -0.79 -1.63
C TYR A 44 1.77 -2.10 -1.08
N ALA A 45 1.24 -2.56 0.05
CA ALA A 45 1.72 -3.77 0.69
C ALA A 45 0.58 -4.63 1.24
N ILE A 46 0.85 -5.93 1.25
CA ILE A 46 0.20 -6.87 2.16
C ILE A 46 1.14 -7.01 3.35
N GLY A 47 0.62 -6.83 4.57
CA GLY A 47 1.44 -6.90 5.76
C GLY A 47 0.62 -6.87 7.05
N ARG A 48 1.33 -6.91 8.17
CA ARG A 48 0.75 -6.89 9.52
C ARG A 48 1.23 -5.68 10.32
N LYS A 49 0.28 -4.94 10.88
CA LYS A 49 0.49 -3.86 11.84
C LYS A 49 -0.56 -4.00 12.94
N ASP A 50 -0.14 -3.88 14.20
CA ASP A 50 -1.02 -3.99 15.37
C ASP A 50 -1.92 -5.25 15.37
N GLY A 51 -1.35 -6.39 14.95
CA GLY A 51 -2.06 -7.67 14.85
C GLY A 51 -2.99 -7.83 13.64
N VAL A 52 -3.18 -6.78 12.82
CA VAL A 52 -4.08 -6.80 11.67
C VAL A 52 -3.33 -7.10 10.38
N GLN A 53 -3.64 -8.23 9.74
CA GLN A 53 -3.21 -8.52 8.37
C GLN A 53 -4.16 -7.84 7.39
N ALA A 54 -3.63 -6.97 6.52
CA ALA A 54 -4.44 -6.15 5.65
C ALA A 54 -3.67 -5.68 4.41
N VAL A 55 -4.37 -4.91 3.57
CA VAL A 55 -3.79 -4.15 2.47
C VAL A 55 -3.49 -2.74 2.97
N TRP A 56 -2.27 -2.29 2.75
CA TRP A 56 -1.76 -1.03 3.26
C TRP A 56 -1.18 -0.18 2.13
N ARG A 57 -1.20 1.14 2.31
CA ARG A 57 -0.55 2.12 1.44
C ARG A 57 0.36 3.04 2.27
N SER A 58 1.57 3.28 1.78
CA SER A 58 2.47 4.33 2.24
C SER A 58 2.75 5.32 1.09
N ILE A 59 2.91 6.59 1.45
CA ILE A 59 3.22 7.68 0.51
C ILE A 59 4.47 8.48 0.90
N ASP A 60 5.18 8.04 1.94
CA ASP A 60 6.29 8.73 2.59
C ASP A 60 7.59 7.90 2.60
N GLY A 61 7.69 6.96 1.66
CA GLY A 61 8.87 6.10 1.53
C GLY A 61 8.82 4.86 2.42
N ALA A 62 7.62 4.30 2.64
CA ALA A 62 7.38 3.09 3.45
C ALA A 62 7.65 3.26 4.95
N VAL A 63 7.51 4.47 5.48
CA VAL A 63 7.66 4.75 6.93
C VAL A 63 6.33 4.53 7.64
N HIS A 64 5.28 5.24 7.22
CA HIS A 64 3.95 5.12 7.80
C HIS A 64 2.95 4.50 6.81
N TRP A 65 2.04 3.69 7.36
CA TRP A 65 1.10 2.91 6.56
C TRP A 65 -0.36 3.16 6.96
N GLN A 66 -1.18 3.40 5.94
CA GLN A 66 -2.64 3.51 6.05
C GLN A 66 -3.29 2.22 5.54
N ARG A 67 -4.19 1.64 6.33
CA ARG A 67 -5.03 0.50 5.89
C ARG A 67 -5.97 0.98 4.78
N ILE A 68 -6.04 0.26 3.66
CA ILE A 68 -6.86 0.64 2.50
C ILE A 68 -7.98 -0.36 2.15
N ASN A 69 -8.05 -1.48 2.86
CA ASN A 69 -9.22 -2.36 2.87
C ASN A 69 -9.93 -2.30 4.23
N ASP A 70 -11.14 -2.85 4.30
CA ASP A 70 -11.94 -2.96 5.52
C ASP A 70 -12.33 -4.42 5.81
N ASP A 71 -12.97 -4.67 6.94
CA ASP A 71 -13.30 -6.02 7.42
C ASP A 71 -14.32 -6.75 6.53
N ARG A 72 -15.04 -6.05 5.65
CA ARG A 72 -15.93 -6.65 4.64
C ARG A 72 -15.18 -6.98 3.34
N HIS A 73 -14.01 -6.37 3.12
CA HIS A 73 -13.15 -6.55 1.95
C HIS A 73 -11.84 -7.27 2.30
N GLN A 74 -11.96 -8.54 2.69
CA GLN A 74 -10.81 -9.38 3.11
C GLN A 74 -10.37 -10.40 2.06
N TRP A 75 -11.26 -10.79 1.14
CA TRP A 75 -11.01 -11.79 0.08
C TRP A 75 -10.36 -13.09 0.59
N GLY A 76 -10.78 -13.53 1.78
CA GLY A 76 -10.24 -14.73 2.43
C GLY A 76 -8.81 -14.58 2.99
N LEU A 77 -8.23 -13.38 2.94
CA LEU A 77 -6.84 -13.08 3.37
C LEU A 77 -5.77 -13.92 2.67
N ARG A 78 -6.09 -14.47 1.49
CA ARG A 78 -5.19 -15.28 0.67
C ARG A 78 -4.65 -14.46 -0.49
N PHE A 79 -3.64 -13.64 -0.21
CA PHE A 79 -3.00 -12.76 -1.19
C PHE A 79 -1.77 -13.40 -1.84
N ARG A 80 -1.54 -13.14 -3.13
CA ARG A 80 -0.41 -13.69 -3.91
C ARG A 80 0.47 -12.64 -4.55
N VAL A 81 -0.12 -11.55 -4.99
CA VAL A 81 0.60 -10.44 -5.63
C VAL A 81 -0.14 -9.14 -5.37
N ILE A 82 0.61 -8.05 -5.30
CA ILE A 82 0.08 -6.70 -5.20
C ILE A 82 0.90 -5.78 -6.10
N SER A 83 0.23 -4.90 -6.84
CA SER A 83 0.88 -3.84 -7.61
C SER A 83 0.04 -2.57 -7.56
N GLY A 84 0.70 -1.42 -7.42
CA GLY A 84 0.05 -0.15 -7.71
C GLY A 84 -0.02 0.09 -9.22
N ASP A 85 -0.88 1.02 -9.63
CA ASP A 85 -0.92 1.54 -11.00
C ASP A 85 0.12 2.68 -11.13
N PRO A 86 1.10 2.61 -12.06
CA PRO A 86 2.05 3.70 -12.28
C PRO A 86 1.42 4.97 -12.88
N LYS A 87 0.21 4.89 -13.45
CA LYS A 87 -0.51 5.98 -14.11
C LYS A 87 -1.61 6.60 -13.24
N THR A 88 -2.16 5.86 -12.29
CA THR A 88 -3.30 6.31 -11.48
C THR A 88 -2.94 6.28 -10.00
N TYR A 89 -2.81 7.46 -9.37
CA TYR A 89 -2.57 7.52 -7.93
C TYR A 89 -3.75 6.89 -7.19
N GLY A 90 -3.44 6.06 -6.20
CA GLY A 90 -4.46 5.42 -5.37
C GLY A 90 -4.82 4.01 -5.84
N ARG A 91 -4.75 3.73 -7.15
CA ARG A 91 -5.14 2.43 -7.70
C ARG A 91 -4.17 1.31 -7.31
N VAL A 92 -4.75 0.20 -6.85
CA VAL A 92 -4.02 -1.03 -6.52
C VAL A 92 -4.71 -2.25 -7.13
N TYR A 93 -3.92 -3.23 -7.59
CA TYR A 93 -4.36 -4.53 -8.06
C TYR A 93 -3.83 -5.62 -7.13
N ILE A 94 -4.67 -6.56 -6.75
CA ILE A 94 -4.33 -7.63 -5.80
C ILE A 94 -4.79 -8.97 -6.38
N GLY A 95 -3.84 -9.89 -6.58
CA GLY A 95 -4.14 -11.27 -6.93
C GLY A 95 -4.43 -12.10 -5.68
N THR A 96 -5.51 -12.88 -5.72
CA THR A 96 -6.00 -13.68 -4.60
C THR A 96 -6.09 -15.17 -4.96
N ASP A 97 -6.10 -16.04 -3.95
CA ASP A 97 -6.45 -17.45 -4.17
C ASP A 97 -7.96 -17.60 -4.37
N GLY A 98 -8.37 -17.98 -5.59
CA GLY A 98 -9.74 -18.41 -5.88
C GLY A 98 -10.78 -17.30 -6.01
N ARG A 99 -10.41 -16.01 -5.86
CA ARG A 99 -11.30 -14.86 -6.12
C ARG A 99 -10.82 -13.93 -7.24
N GLY A 100 -9.83 -14.38 -8.02
CA GLY A 100 -9.28 -13.64 -9.14
C GLY A 100 -8.43 -12.44 -8.72
N ILE A 101 -8.44 -11.42 -9.58
CA ILE A 101 -7.76 -10.14 -9.33
C ILE A 101 -8.82 -9.13 -8.90
N VAL A 102 -8.59 -8.50 -7.76
CA VAL A 102 -9.39 -7.35 -7.30
C VAL A 102 -8.59 -6.08 -7.50
N TYR A 103 -9.28 -4.97 -7.75
CA TYR A 103 -8.67 -3.66 -7.75
C TYR A 103 -9.46 -2.71 -6.86
N GLY A 104 -8.80 -1.65 -6.39
CA GLY A 104 -9.43 -0.61 -5.59
C GLY A 104 -8.85 0.75 -5.93
N ASP A 105 -9.73 1.76 -5.92
CA ASP A 105 -9.39 3.17 -6.00
C ASP A 105 -9.76 3.85 -4.67
N PRO A 106 -9.10 4.96 -4.28
CA PRO A 106 -9.55 5.75 -3.14
C PRO A 106 -11.00 6.19 -3.35
N ALA A 107 -11.81 6.13 -2.30
CA ALA A 107 -13.13 6.74 -2.33
C ALA A 107 -13.00 8.24 -2.69
N LEU A 108 -13.90 8.73 -3.54
CA LEU A 108 -14.02 10.16 -3.77
C LEU A 108 -14.26 10.84 -2.41
N ALA A 109 -13.57 11.95 -2.16
CA ALA A 109 -13.85 12.75 -0.98
C ALA A 109 -15.34 13.10 -0.99
N GLN A 110 -16.09 12.66 0.02
CA GLN A 110 -17.45 13.16 0.20
C GLN A 110 -17.34 14.65 0.52
N PRO A 111 -18.10 15.53 -0.15
CA PRO A 111 -18.17 16.92 0.27
C PRO A 111 -18.65 16.94 1.72
N ALA A 112 -18.01 17.77 2.54
CA ALA A 112 -18.37 17.93 3.95
C ALA A 112 -19.88 18.18 4.03
N SER A 113 -20.59 17.38 4.82
CA SER A 113 -22.01 17.61 5.08
C SER A 113 -22.16 18.98 5.74
N THR A 114 -22.75 19.94 5.03
CA THR A 114 -23.24 21.15 5.65
C THR A 114 -24.39 20.75 6.57
N GLN A 115 -24.09 20.59 7.84
CA GLN A 115 -25.11 20.47 8.88
C GLN A 115 -25.80 21.84 8.94
N LYS A 116 -27.08 21.87 8.58
CA LYS A 116 -27.91 23.07 8.66
C LYS A 116 -28.58 23.03 10.04
N ASP A 117 -28.29 24.03 10.86
CA ASP A 117 -28.96 24.30 12.13
C ASP A 117 -30.48 24.50 11.94
#